data_AF-A0A381WDU9-F1
#
_entry.id   AF-A0A381WDU9-F1
#
_cell.length_a   1.000
_cell.length_b   1.000
_cell.length_c   1.000
_cell.angle_alpha   90.00
_cell.angle_beta   90.00
_cell.angle_gamma   90.00
#
_symmetry.space_group_name_H-M   'P 1'
#
loop_
_entity.id
_entity.type
_entity.pdbx_description
1 polymer ?
#
loop_
_entity_poly.entity_id
_entity_poly.type
_entity_poly.pdbx_seq_one_letter_code
_entity_poly.pdbx_strand_id
1 'polypeptide(L)'
;MFAQEEVEENNVIREGPPPLADPLYLDLGTFVVNMPGDKYFLKSSIQLAFENSAAKEWLENRLPIARDLVITHLNSITVEQFDDTKNRAVIKNDLQIRLNSLFPNKSSWEDTVPIRRILFLEFYRQ
;
A
#
# COMPACT_ATOMS: atom_id res chain seq x y z
N MET A 1 -16.99 -41.28 0.09
CA MET A 1 -15.58 -40.83 -0.02
C MET A 1 -15.67 -39.43 -0.60
N PHE A 2 -15.38 -38.40 0.18
CA PHE A 2 -15.56 -37.00 -0.21
C PHE A 2 -14.36 -36.59 -1.08
N ALA A 3 -14.60 -36.22 -2.33
CA ALA A 3 -13.57 -35.75 -3.26
C ALA A 3 -13.79 -34.26 -3.55
N GLN A 4 -12.89 -33.49 -2.95
CA GLN A 4 -12.47 -32.10 -3.16
C GLN A 4 -13.18 -31.31 -4.27
N GLU A 5 -13.91 -30.26 -3.86
CA GLU A 5 -14.26 -29.13 -4.73
C GLU A 5 -12.98 -28.34 -5.01
N GLU A 6 -12.48 -28.44 -6.24
CA GLU A 6 -11.50 -27.51 -6.80
C GLU A 6 -12.16 -26.13 -6.85
N VAL A 7 -11.74 -25.25 -5.96
CA VAL A 7 -12.06 -23.82 -6.02
C VAL A 7 -11.44 -23.26 -7.29
N GLU A 8 -12.27 -23.10 -8.33
CA GLU A 8 -11.93 -22.33 -9.53
C GLU A 8 -11.47 -20.93 -9.10
N GLU A 9 -10.16 -20.68 -9.25
CA GLU A 9 -9.59 -19.36 -9.11
C GLU A 9 -10.28 -18.45 -10.12
N ASN A 10 -11.20 -17.63 -9.62
CA ASN A 10 -11.90 -16.62 -10.38
C ASN A 10 -10.87 -15.68 -10.99
N ASN A 11 -10.57 -15.91 -12.27
CA ASN A 11 -9.59 -15.18 -13.04
C ASN A 11 -10.20 -13.81 -13.39
N VAL A 12 -10.21 -12.91 -12.41
CA VAL A 12 -10.57 -11.52 -12.61
C VAL A 12 -9.47 -10.91 -13.47
N ILE A 13 -9.72 -10.80 -14.77
CA ILE A 13 -8.88 -10.07 -15.72
C ILE A 13 -8.91 -8.60 -15.29
N ARG A 14 -8.00 -8.22 -14.40
CA ARG A 14 -7.74 -6.83 -14.06
C ARG A 14 -6.84 -6.29 -15.15
N GLU A 15 -7.34 -5.37 -15.96
CA GLU A 15 -6.51 -4.50 -16.81
C GLU A 15 -5.64 -3.61 -15.91
N GLY A 16 -4.61 -4.21 -15.34
CA GLY A 16 -3.63 -3.58 -14.49
C GLY A 16 -2.24 -3.90 -15.02
N PRO A 17 -1.21 -3.15 -14.57
CA PRO A 17 0.17 -3.46 -14.91
C PRO A 17 0.44 -4.95 -14.61
N PRO A 18 1.24 -5.62 -15.46
CA PRO A 18 1.42 -7.08 -15.45
C PRO A 18 1.68 -7.56 -14.02
N PRO A 19 1.06 -8.65 -13.56
CA PRO A 19 1.24 -9.13 -12.20
C PRO A 19 2.73 -9.30 -11.90
N LEU A 20 3.14 -8.91 -10.69
CA LEU A 20 4.53 -9.11 -10.24
C LEU A 20 4.83 -10.62 -10.30
N ALA A 21 6.05 -10.99 -10.69
CA ALA A 21 6.39 -12.39 -10.94
C ALA A 21 6.35 -13.23 -9.65
N ASP A 22 6.79 -12.67 -8.53
CA ASP A 22 6.73 -13.29 -7.20
C ASP A 22 6.43 -12.21 -6.13
N PRO A 23 5.15 -11.81 -5.95
CA PRO A 23 4.80 -10.72 -5.04
C PRO A 23 4.84 -11.18 -3.59
N LEU A 24 5.67 -10.51 -2.79
CA LEU A 24 5.68 -10.64 -1.34
C LEU A 24 4.88 -9.48 -0.72
N TYR A 25 3.82 -9.82 0.01
CA TYR A 25 2.97 -8.82 0.65
C TYR A 25 3.38 -8.54 2.10
N LEU A 26 3.39 -7.27 2.47
CA LEU A 26 3.55 -6.80 3.84
C LEU A 26 2.33 -5.96 4.23
N ASP A 27 1.67 -6.36 5.31
CA ASP A 27 0.52 -5.63 5.83
C ASP A 27 0.97 -4.50 6.77
N LEU A 28 0.59 -3.26 6.42
CA LEU A 28 0.82 -2.11 7.30
C LEU A 28 -0.31 -1.96 8.33
N GLY A 29 -1.47 -2.58 8.08
CA GLY A 29 -2.67 -2.53 8.90
C GLY A 29 -3.67 -1.47 8.45
N THR A 30 -4.62 -1.20 9.33
CA THR A 30 -5.68 -0.21 9.14
C THR A 30 -5.35 1.10 9.83
N PHE A 31 -5.55 2.19 9.11
CA PHE A 31 -5.34 3.57 9.55
C PHE A 31 -6.69 4.28 9.58
N VAL A 32 -6.92 5.03 10.65
CA VAL A 32 -8.06 5.95 10.76
C VAL A 32 -7.47 7.31 11.13
N VAL A 33 -7.66 8.29 10.26
CA VAL A 33 -7.08 9.63 10.42
C VAL A 33 -8.15 10.71 10.22
N ASN A 34 -7.92 11.89 10.81
CA ASN A 34 -8.80 13.03 10.60
C ASN A 34 -8.48 13.65 9.25
N MET A 35 -9.52 13.94 8.46
CA MET A 35 -9.35 14.75 7.26
C MET A 35 -9.30 16.24 7.65
N PRO A 36 -8.54 17.08 6.93
CA PRO A 36 -8.55 18.52 7.13
C PRO A 36 -9.97 19.09 7.13
N GLY A 37 -10.30 19.87 8.17
CA GLY A 37 -11.64 20.41 8.40
C GLY A 37 -12.45 19.67 9.48
N ASP A 38 -11.88 18.63 10.13
CA ASP A 38 -12.36 17.94 11.34
C ASP A 38 -13.80 17.40 11.30
N LYS A 39 -14.38 17.26 10.10
CA LYS A 39 -15.75 16.74 9.91
C LYS A 39 -15.82 15.28 9.51
N TYR A 40 -14.72 14.74 8.99
CA TYR A 40 -14.69 13.42 8.39
C TYR A 40 -13.42 12.69 8.76
N PHE A 41 -13.51 11.37 8.81
CA PHE A 41 -12.37 10.49 9.01
C PHE A 41 -12.05 9.75 7.72
N LEU A 42 -10.78 9.52 7.44
CA LEU A 42 -10.33 8.65 6.36
C LEU A 42 -9.91 7.31 6.96
N LYS A 43 -10.64 6.24 6.60
CA LYS A 43 -10.26 4.86 6.92
C LYS A 43 -9.59 4.21 5.72
N SER A 44 -8.38 3.70 5.93
CA SER A 44 -7.57 3.08 4.90
C SER A 44 -6.88 1.82 5.42
N SER A 45 -6.97 0.71 4.69
CA SER A 45 -6.24 -0.52 4.99
C SER A 45 -5.21 -0.76 3.90
N ILE A 46 -3.93 -0.79 4.25
CA ILE A 46 -2.82 -0.70 3.29
C ILE A 46 -1.93 -1.95 3.35
N GLN A 47 -1.68 -2.53 2.18
CA GLN A 47 -0.66 -3.53 1.97
C GLN A 47 0.38 -3.05 0.95
N LEU A 48 1.63 -3.46 1.16
CA LEU A 48 2.74 -3.20 0.26
C LEU A 48 3.14 -4.48 -0.46
N ALA A 49 3.45 -4.36 -1.75
CA ALA A 49 3.96 -5.47 -2.55
C ALA A 49 5.45 -5.27 -2.86
N PHE A 50 6.23 -6.31 -2.60
CA PHE A 50 7.67 -6.42 -2.82
C PHE A 50 7.97 -7.56 -3.81
N GLU A 51 9.13 -7.52 -4.43
CA GLU A 51 9.72 -8.68 -5.16
C GLU A 51 10.97 -9.21 -4.45
N ASN A 52 11.45 -8.52 -3.42
CA ASN A 52 12.65 -8.87 -2.68
C ASN A 52 12.33 -9.10 -1.20
N SER A 53 12.62 -10.30 -0.71
CA SER A 53 12.35 -10.69 0.68
C SER A 53 13.19 -9.92 1.70
N ALA A 54 14.47 -9.67 1.42
CA ALA A 54 15.35 -8.92 2.33
C ALA A 54 14.88 -7.46 2.50
N ALA A 55 14.41 -6.83 1.42
CA ALA A 55 13.83 -5.49 1.49
C ALA A 55 12.52 -5.47 2.30
N LYS A 56 11.66 -6.48 2.10
CA LYS A 56 10.43 -6.65 2.89
C LYS A 56 10.77 -6.79 4.38
N GLU A 57 11.65 -7.70 4.75
CA GLU A 57 12.07 -7.94 6.14
C GLU A 57 12.70 -6.68 6.76
N TRP A 58 13.46 -5.91 5.97
CA TRP A 58 14.04 -4.66 6.45
C TRP A 58 12.96 -3.65 6.86
N LEU A 59 11.89 -3.51 6.07
CA LEU A 59 10.78 -2.61 6.39
C LEU A 59 9.89 -3.18 7.51
N GLU A 60 9.72 -4.50 7.56
CA GLU A 60 8.97 -5.21 8.61
C GLU A 60 9.58 -4.95 10.01
N ASN A 61 10.91 -4.91 10.10
CA ASN A 61 11.61 -4.51 11.33
C ASN A 61 11.50 -3.01 11.66
N ARG A 62 10.91 -2.21 10.75
CA ARG A 62 10.79 -0.75 10.83
C ARG A 62 9.35 -0.29 10.59
N LEU A 63 8.36 -1.14 10.86
CA LEU A 63 6.95 -0.78 10.68
C LEU A 63 6.55 0.55 11.35
N PRO A 64 7.04 0.92 12.55
CA PRO A 64 6.67 2.20 13.17
C PRO A 64 6.94 3.43 12.29
N ILE A 65 8.11 3.51 11.64
CA ILE A 65 8.44 4.68 10.79
C ILE A 65 7.63 4.68 9.49
N ALA A 66 7.39 3.50 8.91
CA ALA A 66 6.55 3.38 7.72
C ALA A 66 5.11 3.78 8.01
N ARG A 67 4.56 3.33 9.15
CA ARG A 67 3.21 3.67 9.61
C ARG A 67 3.06 5.16 9.90
N ASP A 68 4.04 5.78 10.55
CA ASP A 68 4.02 7.22 10.83
C ASP A 68 4.00 8.07 9.55
N LEU A 69 4.82 7.68 8.55
CA LEU A 69 4.81 8.32 7.23
C LEU A 69 3.46 8.17 6.53
N VAL A 70 2.85 6.98 6.57
CA VAL A 70 1.51 6.74 6.05
C VAL A 70 0.50 7.66 6.76
N ILE A 71 0.48 7.67 8.09
CA ILE A 71 -0.46 8.49 8.88
C ILE A 71 -0.31 9.96 8.52
N THR A 72 0.92 10.46 8.45
CA THR A 72 1.22 11.84 8.07
C THR A 72 0.69 12.17 6.69
N HIS A 73 0.89 11.28 5.71
CA HIS A 73 0.38 11.48 4.35
C HIS A 73 -1.15 11.44 4.31
N LEU A 74 -1.78 10.46 4.96
CA LEU A 74 -3.24 10.33 4.98
C LEU A 74 -3.91 11.54 5.66
N ASN A 75 -3.35 12.07 6.76
CA ASN A 75 -3.86 13.28 7.43
C ASN A 75 -3.79 14.54 6.55
N SER A 76 -2.93 14.55 5.52
CA SER A 76 -2.81 15.68 4.61
C SER A 76 -3.84 15.69 3.48
N ILE A 77 -4.58 14.59 3.28
CA ILE A 77 -5.54 14.43 2.18
C ILE A 77 -6.82 15.20 2.50
N THR A 78 -7.15 16.20 1.69
CA THR A 78 -8.41 16.95 1.83
C THR A 78 -9.61 16.19 1.26
N VAL A 79 -10.82 16.60 1.63
CA VAL A 79 -12.06 15.98 1.11
C VAL A 79 -12.17 16.16 -0.41
N GLU A 80 -11.80 17.34 -0.92
CA GLU A 80 -11.81 17.65 -2.35
C GLU A 80 -10.81 16.76 -3.12
N GLN A 81 -9.64 16.52 -2.52
CA GLN A 81 -8.66 15.61 -3.10
C GLN A 81 -9.14 14.16 -3.09
N PHE A 82 -9.82 13.73 -2.02
CA PHE A 82 -10.34 12.38 -1.91
C PHE A 82 -11.49 12.10 -2.90
N ASP A 83 -12.41 13.06 -3.07
CA ASP A 83 -13.59 12.90 -3.92
C ASP A 83 -13.25 12.89 -5.43
N ASP A 84 -12.10 13.44 -5.83
CA ASP A 84 -11.62 13.36 -7.21
C ASP A 84 -10.97 12.00 -7.51
N THR A 85 -11.65 11.23 -8.36
CA THR A 85 -11.18 9.93 -8.86
C THR A 85 -9.77 9.93 -9.44
N LYS A 86 -9.30 11.04 -10.02
CA LYS A 86 -7.94 11.15 -10.59
C LYS A 86 -6.87 11.20 -9.50
N ASN A 87 -7.19 11.82 -8.36
CA ASN A 87 -6.26 11.99 -7.26
C ASN A 87 -5.96 10.70 -6.51
N ARG A 88 -6.84 9.68 -6.60
CA ARG A 88 -6.57 8.37 -5.98
C ARG A 88 -5.29 7.72 -6.53
N ALA A 89 -5.03 7.85 -7.82
CA ALA A 89 -3.79 7.35 -8.43
C ALA A 89 -2.58 8.17 -7.96
N VAL A 90 -2.74 9.49 -7.83
CA VAL A 90 -1.70 10.41 -7.33
C VAL A 90 -1.34 10.08 -5.89
N ILE A 91 -2.31 9.92 -5.00
CA ILE A 91 -2.11 9.55 -3.59
C ILE A 91 -1.36 8.22 -3.47
N LYS A 92 -1.73 7.21 -4.27
CA LYS A 92 -0.99 5.94 -4.30
C LYS A 92 0.47 6.12 -4.70
N ASN A 93 0.73 6.87 -5.76
CA ASN A 93 2.07 7.08 -6.28
C ASN A 93 2.93 7.88 -5.30
N ASP A 94 2.39 8.97 -4.75
CA ASP A 94 3.06 9.81 -3.75
C ASP A 94 3.44 9.00 -2.52
N LEU A 95 2.53 8.16 -2.02
CA LEU A 95 2.80 7.29 -0.89
C LEU A 95 3.89 6.25 -1.23
N GLN A 96 3.91 5.71 -2.45
CA GLN A 96 4.93 4.76 -2.90
C GLN A 96 6.31 5.40 -2.98
N ILE A 97 6.41 6.61 -3.53
CA ILE A 97 7.66 7.37 -3.59
C ILE A 97 8.18 7.65 -2.17
N ARG A 98 7.30 8.13 -1.29
CA ARG A 98 7.66 8.45 0.11
C ARG A 98 8.11 7.22 0.88
N LEU A 99 7.40 6.09 0.76
CA LEU A 99 7.80 4.85 1.43
C LEU A 99 9.10 4.28 0.86
N ASN A 100 9.30 4.32 -0.47
CA ASN A 100 10.57 3.91 -1.08
C ASN A 100 11.74 4.81 -0.64
N SER A 101 11.49 6.09 -0.30
CA SER A 101 12.53 6.99 0.21
C SER A 101 13.07 6.61 1.60
N LEU A 102 12.37 5.73 2.33
CA LEU A 102 12.85 5.21 3.61
C LEU A 102 14.02 4.24 3.44
N PHE A 103 14.14 3.60 2.26
CA PHE A 103 15.16 2.60 2.02
C PHE A 103 16.53 3.26 1.82
N PRO A 104 17.61 2.64 2.31
CA PRO A 104 18.94 3.17 2.14
C PRO A 104 19.37 3.12 0.67
N ASN A 105 20.05 4.17 0.20
CA ASN A 105 20.59 4.26 -1.17
C ASN A 105 21.62 3.14 -1.50
N LYS A 106 22.24 2.56 -0.47
CA LYS A 106 23.10 1.38 -0.59
C LYS A 106 22.53 0.30 0.33
N SER A 107 21.93 -0.71 -0.26
CA SER A 107 21.34 -1.85 0.45
C SER A 107 22.02 -3.15 0.04
N SER A 108 21.83 -4.20 0.83
CA SER A 108 22.34 -5.54 0.52
C SER A 108 21.59 -6.21 -0.64
N TRP A 109 20.48 -5.63 -1.10
CA TRP A 109 19.59 -6.24 -2.10
C TRP A 109 19.55 -5.52 -3.46
N GLU A 110 20.45 -4.53 -3.69
CA GLU A 110 20.63 -3.74 -4.93
C GLU A 110 19.40 -2.99 -5.48
N ASP A 111 18.20 -3.35 -5.06
CA ASP A 111 16.93 -2.74 -5.44
C ASP A 111 16.73 -1.43 -4.68
N THR A 112 16.70 -0.34 -5.44
CA THR A 112 16.54 1.03 -4.95
C THR A 112 15.07 1.44 -4.80
N VAL A 113 14.14 0.66 -5.37
CA VAL A 113 12.68 0.90 -5.30
C VAL A 113 11.95 -0.40 -4.96
N PRO A 114 12.22 -0.98 -3.78
CA PRO A 114 11.76 -2.32 -3.41
C PRO A 114 10.23 -2.44 -3.27
N ILE A 115 9.53 -1.35 -2.94
CA ILE A 115 8.06 -1.33 -2.96
C ILE A 115 7.60 -1.13 -4.40
N ARG A 116 7.08 -2.19 -5.00
CA ARG A 116 6.59 -2.20 -6.39
C ARG A 116 5.17 -1.66 -6.51
N ARG A 117 4.31 -1.93 -5.52
CA ARG A 117 2.91 -1.47 -5.51
C ARG A 117 2.40 -1.22 -4.10
N ILE A 118 1.43 -0.30 -4.03
CA ILE A 118 0.59 -0.09 -2.85
C ILE A 118 -0.84 -0.55 -3.15
N LEU A 119 -1.35 -1.38 -2.26
CA LEU A 119 -2.70 -1.92 -2.30
C LEU A 119 -3.52 -1.27 -1.19
N PHE A 120 -4.58 -0.56 -1.58
CA PHE A 120 -5.62 -0.13 -0.66
C PHE A 120 -6.72 -1.19 -0.66
N LEU A 121 -6.84 -1.95 0.42
CA LEU A 121 -7.92 -2.93 0.61
C LEU A 121 -9.22 -2.23 0.99
N GLU A 122 -9.10 -1.26 1.90
CA GLU A 122 -10.16 -0.32 2.25
C GLU A 122 -9.64 1.09 1.99
N PHE A 123 -10.49 1.97 1.45
CA PHE A 123 -10.17 3.38 1.27
C PHE A 123 -11.46 4.17 1.13
N TYR A 124 -12.00 4.62 2.25
CA TYR A 124 -13.27 5.33 2.29
C TYR A 124 -13.31 6.37 3.40
N ARG A 125 -14.13 7.39 3.21
CA ARG A 125 -14.42 8.44 4.18
C ARG A 125 -15.57 8.01 5.09
N GLN A 126 -15.44 8.25 6.39
CA GLN A 126 -16.43 7.97 7.44
C GLN A 126 -16.91 9.26 8.09
#